data_AF-A0A7J7IE98-F1
#
_entry.id   AF-A0A7J7IE98-F1
#
_cell.length_a   1.000
_cell.length_b   1.000
_cell.length_c   1.000
_cell.angle_alpha   90.00
_cell.angle_beta   90.00
_cell.angle_gamma   90.00
#
_symmetry.space_group_name_H-M   'P 1'
#
loop_
_entity.id
_entity.type
_entity.pdbx_description
1 polymer ?
#
loop_
_entity_poly.entity_id
_entity_poly.type
_entity_poly.pdbx_seq_one_letter_code
_entity_poly.pdbx_strand_id
1 'polypeptide(L)'
;MQCQAMCQKYRYPILMIELSEDDVTGQMSTFEGLGLYVSYYSDETSMQYKHANGIGKLCLLTIHFPRLRLIWCRGPQAAAEAFQTLKHGEVEPEEEASADPAVEAKDGTNNPVGTDNMSMMNPRDNFALRPFDMLRCLPAVENANVFALMRHFRNLSEFANAETEDIAGILGSALAKRITSFISLEFSGPLTMSNLENQVAHEFNKS
;
A
#
# COMPACT_ATOMS: atom_id res chain seq x y z
N MET A 1 -9.28 18.21 -4.25
CA MET A 1 -10.63 18.08 -3.64
C MET A 1 -11.24 16.70 -3.89
N GLN A 2 -11.34 16.22 -5.13
CA GLN A 2 -12.01 14.94 -5.44
C GLN A 2 -11.38 13.71 -4.78
N CYS A 3 -10.06 13.48 -4.92
CA CYS A 3 -9.42 12.29 -4.32
C CYS A 3 -9.49 12.28 -2.77
N GLN A 4 -9.44 13.46 -2.15
CA GLN A 4 -9.61 13.60 -0.70
C GLN A 4 -11.02 13.19 -0.26
N ALA A 5 -12.05 13.67 -0.97
CA ALA A 5 -13.43 13.28 -0.70
C ALA A 5 -13.64 11.77 -0.91
N MET A 6 -13.07 11.20 -1.97
CA MET A 6 -13.13 9.76 -2.22
C MET A 6 -12.48 8.94 -1.11
N CYS A 7 -11.29 9.34 -0.64
CA CYS A 7 -10.59 8.62 0.42
C CYS A 7 -11.29 8.72 1.79
N GLN A 8 -12.09 9.77 2.00
CA GLN A 8 -12.92 9.93 3.19
C GLN A 8 -14.19 9.08 3.11
N LYS A 9 -14.80 8.98 1.92
CA LYS A 9 -16.12 8.37 1.73
C LYS A 9 -16.09 6.88 1.40
N TYR A 10 -15.09 6.40 0.67
CA TYR A 10 -15.07 5.04 0.17
C TYR A 10 -14.02 4.18 0.89
N ARG A 11 -14.37 2.91 1.10
CA ARG A 11 -13.44 1.90 1.66
C ARG A 11 -12.26 1.65 0.72
N TYR A 12 -12.52 1.59 -0.59
CA TYR A 12 -11.52 1.35 -1.62
C TYR A 12 -11.60 2.44 -2.70
N PRO A 13 -10.95 3.60 -2.50
CA PRO A 13 -10.91 4.63 -3.52
C PRO A 13 -10.03 4.19 -4.68
N ILE A 14 -10.62 4.05 -5.87
CA ILE A 14 -9.93 3.66 -7.10
C ILE A 14 -10.09 4.77 -8.13
N LEU A 15 -8.98 5.20 -8.73
CA LEU A 15 -8.96 6.09 -9.87
C LEU A 15 -8.63 5.27 -11.12
N MET A 16 -9.58 5.19 -12.05
CA MET A 16 -9.38 4.56 -13.35
C MET A 16 -8.90 5.63 -14.34
N ILE A 17 -7.85 5.30 -15.09
CA ILE A 17 -7.32 6.13 -16.17
C ILE A 17 -7.51 5.36 -17.47
N GLU A 18 -8.37 5.89 -18.33
CA GLU A 18 -8.71 5.30 -19.62
C GLU A 18 -8.00 6.06 -20.74
N LEU A 19 -7.24 5.32 -21.57
CA LEU A 19 -6.52 5.85 -22.72
C LEU A 19 -6.69 4.89 -23.90
N SER A 20 -7.07 5.38 -25.08
CA SER A 20 -7.20 4.52 -26.27
C SER A 20 -5.84 4.26 -26.94
N GLU A 21 -5.73 3.22 -27.77
CA GLU A 21 -4.48 2.95 -28.51
C GLU A 21 -4.25 3.96 -29.64
N ASP A 22 -5.34 4.52 -30.19
CA ASP A 22 -5.30 5.61 -31.16
C ASP A 22 -4.71 6.88 -30.55
N ASP A 23 -4.92 7.09 -29.24
CA ASP A 23 -4.33 8.19 -28.48
C ASP A 23 -2.81 8.07 -28.29
N VAL A 24 -2.24 6.87 -28.43
CA VAL A 24 -0.81 6.60 -28.19
C VAL A 24 0.01 6.70 -29.48
N THR A 25 -0.62 6.54 -30.65
CA THR A 25 0.05 6.46 -31.95
C THR A 25 -0.14 7.69 -32.85
N GLY A 26 -0.99 8.65 -32.45
CA GLY A 26 -1.19 9.92 -33.16
C GLY A 26 -0.02 10.91 -33.06
N GLN A 27 0.09 11.84 -34.02
CA GLN A 27 1.14 12.87 -34.11
C GLN A 27 1.17 13.89 -32.94
N MET A 28 0.19 13.83 -32.05
CA MET A 28 0.16 14.51 -30.76
C MET A 28 -0.62 13.60 -29.82
N SER A 29 0.08 12.68 -29.18
CA SER A 29 -0.58 11.68 -28.34
C SER A 29 -1.20 12.36 -27.11
N THR A 30 -2.40 11.94 -26.70
CA THR A 30 -2.99 12.36 -25.41
C THR A 30 -2.02 12.05 -24.25
N PHE A 31 -1.18 11.03 -24.44
CA PHE A 31 -0.11 10.63 -23.54
C PHE A 31 1.01 11.69 -23.39
N GLU A 32 1.44 12.31 -24.48
CA GLU A 32 2.39 13.44 -24.47
C GLU A 32 1.74 14.71 -23.90
N GLY A 33 0.49 14.99 -24.28
CA GLY A 33 -0.26 16.15 -23.77
C GLY A 33 -0.49 16.10 -22.26
N LEU A 34 -0.70 14.90 -21.71
CA LEU A 34 -0.82 14.67 -20.26
C LEU A 34 0.53 14.53 -19.55
N GLY A 35 1.64 14.48 -20.29
CA GLY A 35 2.95 14.33 -19.69
C GLY A 35 3.19 12.96 -19.06
N LEU A 36 2.51 11.94 -19.59
CA LEU A 36 2.64 10.55 -19.13
C LEU A 36 3.79 9.82 -19.85
N TYR A 37 4.31 10.40 -20.94
CA TYR A 37 5.52 9.94 -21.62
C TYR A 37 6.77 10.58 -21.02
N VAL A 38 7.74 9.75 -20.62
CA VAL A 38 9.08 10.18 -20.20
C VAL A 38 10.09 9.63 -21.21
N SER A 39 10.62 10.49 -22.07
CA SER A 39 11.78 10.11 -22.91
C SER A 39 13.03 10.09 -22.04
N TYR A 40 13.72 8.95 -21.96
CA TYR A 40 15.01 8.82 -21.27
C TYR A 40 16.16 9.57 -21.96
N TYR A 41 15.93 10.13 -23.16
CA TYR A 41 16.92 10.79 -24.02
C TYR A 41 16.66 12.28 -24.24
N SER A 42 16.16 13.02 -23.24
CA SER A 42 15.98 14.47 -23.39
C SER A 42 17.22 15.23 -22.91
N ASP A 43 17.97 15.74 -23.88
CA ASP A 43 19.01 16.76 -23.76
C ASP A 43 18.54 17.99 -22.95
N GLU A 44 19.48 18.70 -22.32
CA GLU A 44 19.26 19.81 -21.36
C GLU A 44 18.42 20.98 -21.94
N THR A 45 18.25 21.03 -23.25
CA THR A 45 17.58 22.10 -24.00
C THR A 45 16.04 22.04 -24.01
N SER A 46 15.42 20.96 -23.52
CA SER A 46 13.96 20.80 -23.50
C SER A 46 13.28 21.41 -22.25
N MET A 47 13.67 22.62 -21.85
CA MET A 47 13.09 23.35 -20.71
C MET A 47 11.57 23.61 -20.82
N GLN A 48 10.99 23.47 -22.02
CA GLN A 48 9.55 23.70 -22.27
C GLN A 48 8.66 22.51 -21.89
N TYR A 49 9.19 21.28 -21.82
CA TYR A 49 8.43 20.06 -21.50
C TYR A 49 8.45 19.69 -20.00
N LYS A 50 9.21 20.40 -19.17
CA LYS A 50 9.27 20.15 -17.71
C LYS A 50 7.95 20.43 -16.97
N HIS A 51 6.99 21.16 -17.57
CA HIS A 51 5.73 21.53 -16.90
C HIS A 51 4.63 20.46 -16.94
N ALA A 52 4.75 19.45 -17.81
CA ALA A 52 3.83 18.32 -17.87
C ALA A 52 4.57 17.04 -17.48
N ASN A 53 4.93 16.89 -16.19
CA ASN A 53 5.28 15.58 -15.66
C ASN A 53 4.04 14.96 -15.00
N GLY A 54 3.16 14.40 -15.84
CA GLY A 54 1.94 13.73 -15.41
C GLY A 54 2.23 12.54 -14.49
N ILE A 55 3.28 11.76 -14.80
CA ILE A 55 3.72 10.64 -13.96
C ILE A 55 4.13 11.14 -12.57
N GLY A 56 4.94 12.20 -12.49
CA GLY A 56 5.36 12.79 -11.21
C GLY A 56 4.18 13.28 -10.38
N LYS A 57 3.16 13.88 -11.01
CA LYS A 57 1.92 14.30 -10.35
C LYS A 57 1.09 13.12 -9.86
N LEU A 58 0.99 12.03 -10.63
CA LEU A 58 0.31 10.80 -10.22
C LEU A 58 1.03 10.11 -9.05
N CYS A 59 2.37 10.06 -9.08
CA CYS A 59 3.17 9.55 -7.97
C CYS A 59 2.95 10.40 -6.70
N LEU A 60 2.98 11.73 -6.82
CA LEU A 60 2.69 12.61 -5.70
C LEU A 60 1.27 12.40 -5.15
N LEU A 61 0.30 12.17 -6.03
CA LEU A 61 -1.08 11.88 -5.64
C LEU A 61 -1.19 10.58 -4.81
N THR A 62 -0.52 9.50 -5.22
CA THR A 62 -0.54 8.23 -4.47
C THR A 62 0.23 8.32 -3.16
N ILE A 63 1.28 9.13 -3.07
CA ILE A 63 1.98 9.41 -1.81
C ILE A 63 1.05 10.16 -0.84
N HIS A 64 0.32 11.17 -1.30
CA HIS A 64 -0.61 11.92 -0.44
C HIS A 64 -1.84 11.13 -0.04
N PHE A 65 -2.29 10.20 -0.88
CA PHE A 65 -3.47 9.36 -0.65
C PHE A 65 -3.10 7.88 -0.72
N PRO A 66 -2.49 7.30 0.34
CA PRO A 66 -1.94 5.93 0.29
C PRO A 66 -2.99 4.83 0.12
N ARG A 67 -4.27 5.13 0.34
CA ARG A 67 -5.40 4.21 0.08
C ARG A 67 -5.90 4.25 -1.37
N LEU A 68 -5.54 5.29 -2.14
CA LEU A 68 -5.95 5.47 -3.53
C LEU A 68 -5.19 4.49 -4.42
N ARG A 69 -5.93 3.70 -5.21
CA ARG A 69 -5.35 2.80 -6.22
C ARG A 69 -5.58 3.32 -7.62
N LEU A 70 -4.62 3.08 -8.51
CA LEU A 70 -4.72 3.44 -9.92
C LEU A 70 -4.97 2.18 -10.76
N ILE A 71 -5.92 2.26 -11.70
CA ILE A 71 -6.13 1.25 -12.74
C ILE A 71 -5.94 1.93 -14.09
N TRP A 72 -5.18 1.29 -14.98
CA TRP A 72 -4.98 1.75 -16.36
C TRP A 72 -5.78 0.86 -17.30
N CYS A 73 -6.64 1.48 -18.12
CA CYS A 73 -7.47 0.78 -19.10
C CYS A 73 -7.13 1.26 -20.51
N ARG A 74 -6.95 0.31 -21.44
CA ARG A 74 -6.74 0.58 -22.85
C ARG A 74 -8.09 0.73 -23.56
N GLY A 75 -8.77 1.84 -23.30
CA GLY A 75 -10.08 2.17 -23.85
C GLY A 75 -11.29 1.54 -23.14
N PRO A 76 -12.51 1.77 -23.67
CA PRO A 76 -13.75 1.54 -22.92
C PRO A 76 -14.05 0.06 -22.67
N GLN A 77 -13.68 -0.81 -23.61
CA GLN A 77 -13.91 -2.25 -23.47
C GLN A 77 -13.10 -2.83 -22.30
N ALA A 78 -11.82 -2.48 -22.22
CA ALA A 78 -10.95 -2.89 -21.11
C ALA A 78 -11.46 -2.35 -19.77
N ALA A 79 -12.01 -1.12 -19.76
CA ALA A 79 -12.65 -0.56 -18.58
C ALA A 79 -13.90 -1.36 -18.15
N ALA A 80 -14.76 -1.75 -19.10
CA ALA A 80 -15.94 -2.55 -18.82
C ALA A 80 -15.59 -3.93 -18.23
N GLU A 81 -14.59 -4.61 -18.78
CA GLU A 81 -14.08 -5.89 -18.26
C GLU A 81 -13.49 -5.74 -16.85
N ALA A 82 -12.77 -4.64 -16.60
CA ALA A 82 -12.28 -4.32 -15.27
C ALA A 82 -13.42 -4.08 -14.28
N PHE A 83 -14.47 -3.35 -14.66
CA PHE A 83 -15.65 -3.15 -13.81
C PHE A 83 -16.38 -4.46 -13.50
N GLN A 84 -16.54 -5.36 -14.48
CA GLN A 84 -17.14 -6.67 -14.23
C GLN A 84 -16.34 -7.50 -13.23
N THR A 85 -15.01 -7.47 -13.36
CA THR A 85 -14.10 -8.14 -12.42
C THR A 85 -14.20 -7.54 -11.02
N LEU A 86 -14.28 -6.22 -10.91
CA LEU A 86 -14.42 -5.51 -9.64
C LEU A 86 -15.78 -5.74 -8.97
N LYS A 87 -16.84 -5.95 -9.75
CA LYS A 87 -18.18 -6.28 -9.24
C LYS A 87 -18.31 -7.75 -8.83
N HIS A 88 -17.40 -8.63 -9.25
CA HIS A 88 -17.56 -10.06 -9.02
C HIS A 88 -17.44 -10.40 -7.53
N GLY A 89 -18.52 -10.91 -6.94
CA GLY A 89 -18.59 -11.28 -5.52
C GLY A 89 -18.93 -10.12 -4.57
N GLU A 90 -19.20 -8.92 -5.09
CA GLU A 90 -19.66 -7.76 -4.32
C GLU A 90 -21.18 -7.59 -4.45
N VAL A 91 -21.81 -7.03 -3.41
CA VAL A 91 -23.26 -6.77 -3.39
C VAL A 91 -23.57 -5.52 -4.22
N GLU A 92 -24.71 -5.52 -4.94
CA GLU A 92 -25.12 -4.35 -5.72
C GLU A 92 -25.48 -3.19 -4.76
N PRO A 93 -25.05 -1.95 -5.04
CA PRO A 93 -25.35 -0.81 -4.17
C PRO A 93 -26.87 -0.52 -4.12
N GLU A 94 -27.42 -0.33 -2.92
CA GLU A 94 -28.82 0.06 -2.73
C GLU A 94 -29.02 1.58 -2.86
N GLU A 95 -30.12 2.02 -3.47
CA GLU A 95 -30.35 3.43 -3.81
C GLU A 95 -30.40 4.38 -2.60
N GLU A 96 -30.83 3.89 -1.42
CA GLU A 96 -31.00 4.70 -0.20
C GLU A 96 -29.67 5.04 0.52
N ALA A 97 -28.61 4.28 0.32
CA ALA A 97 -27.33 4.51 0.99
C ALA A 97 -26.47 5.63 0.37
N SER A 98 -26.97 6.21 -0.72
CA SER A 98 -26.32 7.28 -1.50
C SER A 98 -26.13 8.59 -0.73
N ALA A 99 -26.77 8.78 0.43
CA ALA A 99 -26.69 10.02 1.21
C ALA A 99 -25.47 10.07 2.14
N ASP A 100 -24.99 8.92 2.66
CA ASP A 100 -23.81 8.84 3.54
C ASP A 100 -23.09 7.48 3.40
N PRO A 101 -22.06 7.36 2.54
CA PRO A 101 -21.34 6.11 2.29
C PRO A 101 -20.49 5.62 3.48
N ALA A 102 -20.57 6.28 4.64
CA ALA A 102 -19.85 5.89 5.85
C ALA A 102 -20.47 4.66 6.56
N VAL A 103 -21.65 4.19 6.14
CA VAL A 103 -22.45 3.20 6.89
C VAL A 103 -22.47 1.80 6.25
N GLU A 104 -22.20 1.65 4.95
CA GLU A 104 -22.42 0.37 4.24
C GLU A 104 -21.33 -0.71 4.37
N ALA A 105 -20.42 -0.62 5.33
CA ALA A 105 -19.53 -1.73 5.67
C ALA A 105 -19.92 -2.39 7.00
N LYS A 106 -21.21 -2.35 7.35
CA LYS A 106 -21.75 -2.90 8.60
C LYS A 106 -23.06 -3.67 8.42
N ASP A 107 -23.16 -4.60 7.48
CA ASP A 107 -23.93 -5.82 7.76
C ASP A 107 -23.61 -6.92 6.77
N GLY A 108 -23.57 -8.16 7.26
CA GLY A 108 -23.17 -9.35 6.51
C GLY A 108 -22.73 -10.47 7.45
N THR A 109 -23.51 -10.70 8.50
CA THR A 109 -23.25 -11.72 9.53
C THR A 109 -23.40 -13.13 8.94
N ASN A 110 -22.49 -14.03 9.31
CA ASN A 110 -22.51 -15.50 9.21
C ASN A 110 -21.93 -16.13 7.93
N ASN A 111 -20.61 -16.34 7.92
CA ASN A 111 -20.04 -17.50 7.25
C ASN A 111 -19.10 -18.24 8.22
N PRO A 112 -19.33 -19.53 8.52
CA PRO A 112 -18.39 -20.30 9.31
C PRO A 112 -17.21 -20.72 8.41
N VAL A 113 -16.02 -20.79 9.01
CA VAL A 113 -14.78 -21.35 8.43
C VAL A 113 -14.02 -20.40 7.49
N GLY A 114 -13.25 -19.52 8.13
CA GLY A 114 -11.88 -19.13 7.77
C GLY A 114 -11.62 -18.64 6.36
N THR A 115 -11.63 -17.32 6.14
CA THR A 115 -10.65 -16.56 5.30
C THR A 115 -11.01 -15.07 5.15
N ASP A 116 -11.31 -14.35 6.23
CA ASP A 116 -11.48 -12.88 6.14
C ASP A 116 -11.20 -12.15 7.46
N ASN A 117 -10.01 -12.37 8.02
CA ASN A 117 -9.57 -11.71 9.27
C ASN A 117 -9.62 -10.17 9.23
N MET A 118 -9.88 -9.56 8.07
CA MET A 118 -10.00 -8.11 7.86
C MET A 118 -11.45 -7.59 7.97
N SER A 119 -12.46 -8.46 7.94
CA SER A 119 -13.89 -8.07 8.02
C SER A 119 -14.34 -7.76 9.46
N MET A 120 -13.58 -8.23 10.46
CA MET A 120 -13.95 -8.19 11.88
C MET A 120 -13.40 -6.97 12.66
N MET A 121 -13.12 -5.85 11.99
CA MET A 121 -12.45 -4.68 12.57
C MET A 121 -13.51 -3.60 12.93
N ASN A 122 -13.86 -3.49 14.22
CA ASN A 122 -14.80 -2.49 14.74
C ASN A 122 -14.30 -1.04 14.51
N PRO A 123 -15.15 -0.02 14.53
CA PRO A 123 -14.72 1.39 14.46
C PRO A 123 -13.78 1.84 15.60
N ARG A 124 -13.78 1.14 16.75
CA ARG A 124 -12.77 1.31 17.82
C ARG A 124 -11.40 0.74 17.45
N ASP A 125 -11.36 -0.16 16.48
CA ASP A 125 -10.16 -0.81 15.95
C ASP A 125 -9.49 0.04 14.85
N ASN A 126 -10.01 1.22 14.51
CA ASN A 126 -9.26 2.22 13.73
C ASN A 126 -7.93 2.60 14.42
N PHE A 127 -7.89 2.58 15.76
CA PHE A 127 -6.64 2.70 16.52
C PHE A 127 -5.77 1.45 16.42
N ALA A 128 -6.35 0.28 16.22
CA ALA A 128 -5.64 -0.99 16.01
C ALA A 128 -5.11 -1.14 14.57
N LEU A 129 -5.62 -0.35 13.61
CA LEU A 129 -5.11 -0.31 12.23
C LEU A 129 -3.66 0.19 12.18
N ARG A 130 -3.30 1.18 13.01
CA ARG A 130 -1.94 1.73 13.06
C ARG A 130 -0.91 0.70 13.58
N PRO A 131 -1.12 0.03 14.73
CA PRO A 131 -0.30 -1.10 15.16
C PRO A 131 -0.29 -2.25 14.16
N PHE A 132 -1.43 -2.58 13.54
CA PHE A 132 -1.50 -3.62 12.53
C PHE A 132 -0.58 -3.32 11.33
N ASP A 133 -0.69 -2.11 10.77
CA ASP A 133 0.14 -1.66 9.65
C ASP A 133 1.63 -1.66 10.04
N MET A 134 1.96 -1.18 11.24
CA MET A 134 3.34 -1.18 11.75
C MET A 134 3.89 -2.59 11.94
N LEU A 135 3.12 -3.51 12.53
CA LEU A 135 3.55 -4.89 12.72
C LEU A 135 3.79 -5.58 11.36
N ARG A 136 2.99 -5.28 10.34
CA ARG A 136 3.18 -5.81 8.98
C ARG A 136 4.42 -5.26 8.27
N CYS A 137 5.02 -4.18 8.76
CA CYS A 137 6.31 -3.71 8.25
C CYS A 137 7.49 -4.52 8.83
N LEU A 138 7.27 -5.32 9.87
CA LEU A 138 8.33 -6.11 10.48
C LEU A 138 8.65 -7.34 9.63
N PRO A 139 9.94 -7.73 9.55
CA PRO A 139 10.31 -8.97 8.89
C PRO A 139 9.65 -10.15 9.61
N ALA A 140 9.18 -11.14 8.82
CA ALA A 140 8.53 -12.36 9.33
C ALA A 140 7.10 -12.19 9.90
N VAL A 141 6.52 -10.98 9.86
CA VAL A 141 5.10 -10.79 10.20
C VAL A 141 4.23 -10.86 8.94
N GLU A 142 3.28 -11.78 8.95
CA GLU A 142 2.34 -12.05 7.86
C GLU A 142 0.89 -11.90 8.36
N ASN A 143 -0.07 -11.83 7.43
CA ASN A 143 -1.49 -11.72 7.77
C ASN A 143 -2.00 -12.88 8.65
N ALA A 144 -1.37 -14.05 8.54
CA ALA A 144 -1.72 -15.23 9.32
C ALA A 144 -1.34 -15.09 10.80
N ASN A 145 -0.30 -14.32 11.11
CA ASN A 145 0.33 -14.33 12.44
C ASN A 145 0.25 -12.98 13.18
N VAL A 146 -0.02 -11.88 12.47
CA VAL A 146 -0.14 -10.53 13.05
C VAL A 146 -1.21 -10.42 14.13
N PHE A 147 -2.35 -11.11 13.96
CA PHE A 147 -3.43 -11.10 14.96
C PHE A 147 -3.08 -11.85 16.24
N ALA A 148 -2.21 -12.86 16.16
CA ALA A 148 -1.74 -13.57 17.35
C ALA A 148 -0.85 -12.64 18.19
N LEU A 149 0.00 -11.84 17.55
CA LEU A 149 0.80 -10.81 18.21
C LEU A 149 -0.08 -9.73 18.85
N MET A 150 -1.06 -9.20 18.12
CA MET A 150 -1.95 -8.14 18.62
C MET A 150 -2.84 -8.59 19.78
N ARG A 151 -3.16 -9.89 19.87
CA ARG A 151 -3.90 -10.45 21.01
C ARG A 151 -3.02 -10.65 22.24
N HIS A 152 -1.74 -10.95 22.04
CA HIS A 152 -0.81 -11.24 23.12
C HIS A 152 -0.28 -9.96 23.79
N PHE A 153 0.10 -8.96 23.00
CA PHE A 153 0.70 -7.72 23.50
C PHE A 153 -0.33 -6.59 23.54
N ARG A 154 -0.36 -5.83 24.64
CA ARG A 154 -1.34 -4.76 24.83
C ARG A 154 -1.03 -3.52 23.99
N ASN A 155 0.24 -3.29 23.67
CA ASN A 155 0.70 -2.17 22.86
C ASN A 155 2.06 -2.47 22.19
N LEU A 156 2.45 -1.65 21.21
CA LEU A 156 3.71 -1.81 20.47
C LEU A 156 4.95 -1.64 21.35
N SER A 157 4.88 -0.84 22.43
CA SER A 157 6.02 -0.66 23.33
C SER A 157 6.29 -1.91 24.16
N GLU A 158 5.24 -2.62 24.59
CA GLU A 158 5.36 -3.90 25.27
C GLU A 158 5.94 -4.96 24.32
N PHE A 159 5.43 -5.02 23.10
CA PHE A 159 5.97 -5.89 22.06
C PHE A 159 7.45 -5.59 21.73
N ALA A 160 7.83 -4.33 21.60
CA ALA A 160 9.20 -3.94 21.26
C ALA A 160 10.22 -4.25 22.36
N ASN A 161 9.77 -4.35 23.62
CA ASN A 161 10.61 -4.70 24.77
C ASN A 161 10.43 -6.16 25.23
N ALA A 162 9.66 -6.97 24.49
CA ALA A 162 9.41 -8.37 24.85
C ALA A 162 10.66 -9.23 24.69
N GLU A 163 10.79 -10.28 25.51
CA GLU A 163 11.89 -11.22 25.36
C GLU A 163 11.69 -12.11 24.13
N THR A 164 12.80 -12.63 23.60
CA THR A 164 12.74 -13.50 22.41
C THR A 164 11.92 -14.77 22.68
N GLU A 165 11.89 -15.23 23.93
CA GLU A 165 11.13 -16.40 24.35
C GLU A 165 9.62 -16.18 24.27
N ASP A 166 9.13 -14.99 24.68
CA ASP A 166 7.71 -14.62 24.61
C ASP A 166 7.22 -14.59 23.17
N ILE A 167 8.01 -14.00 22.26
CA ILE A 167 7.69 -13.97 20.83
C ILE A 167 7.79 -15.38 20.21
N ALA A 168 8.76 -16.20 20.67
CA ALA A 168 8.92 -17.57 20.21
C ALA A 168 7.75 -18.47 20.62
N GLY A 169 7.11 -18.21 21.77
CA GLY A 169 5.90 -18.90 22.20
C GLY A 169 4.71 -18.71 21.24
N ILE A 170 4.70 -17.62 20.47
CA ILE A 170 3.60 -17.27 19.56
C ILE A 170 3.92 -17.70 18.11
N LEU A 171 5.13 -17.40 17.63
CA LEU A 171 5.52 -17.51 16.23
C LEU A 171 6.55 -18.60 15.95
N GLY A 172 7.14 -19.18 16.99
CA GLY A 172 8.28 -20.10 16.88
C GLY A 172 9.64 -19.39 16.90
N SER A 173 10.66 -20.15 17.29
CA SER A 173 12.01 -19.65 17.61
C SER A 173 12.72 -18.95 16.45
N ALA A 174 12.52 -19.42 15.21
CA ALA A 174 13.17 -18.84 14.03
C ALA A 174 12.62 -17.45 13.69
N LEU A 175 11.29 -17.28 13.72
CA LEU A 175 10.64 -16.00 13.41
C LEU A 175 10.87 -14.98 14.52
N ALA A 176 10.81 -15.42 15.78
CA ALA A 176 11.11 -14.57 16.94
C ALA A 176 12.52 -13.97 16.88
N LYS A 177 13.55 -14.78 16.57
CA LYS A 177 14.92 -14.28 16.43
C LYS A 177 15.05 -13.21 15.34
N ARG A 178 14.37 -13.36 14.21
CA ARG A 178 14.39 -12.37 13.11
C ARG A 178 13.76 -11.05 13.53
N ILE A 179 12.62 -11.11 14.22
CA ILE A 179 11.91 -9.93 14.72
C ILE A 179 12.77 -9.21 15.78
N THR A 180 13.26 -9.93 16.81
CA THR A 180 14.06 -9.32 17.86
C THR A 180 15.36 -8.73 17.31
N SER A 181 16.05 -9.44 16.42
CA SER A 181 17.27 -8.95 15.77
C SER A 181 17.04 -7.69 14.96
N PHE A 182 15.86 -7.53 14.35
CA PHE A 182 15.50 -6.33 13.61
C PHE A 182 15.18 -5.16 14.56
N ILE A 183 14.44 -5.42 15.64
CA ILE A 183 14.09 -4.38 16.62
C ILE A 183 15.34 -3.86 17.34
N SER A 184 16.30 -4.74 17.64
CA SER A 184 17.57 -4.37 18.27
C SER A 184 18.61 -3.80 17.31
N LEU A 185 18.27 -3.68 16.01
CA LEU A 185 19.22 -3.19 15.01
C LEU A 185 19.45 -1.69 15.19
N GLU A 186 20.69 -1.29 15.42
CA GLU A 186 21.04 0.14 15.44
C GLU A 186 20.93 0.74 14.04
N PHE A 187 20.27 1.88 13.94
CA PHE A 187 20.15 2.60 12.67
C PHE A 187 21.49 3.25 12.31
N SER A 188 22.16 2.72 11.29
CA SER A 188 23.48 3.20 10.83
C SER A 188 23.42 4.44 9.90
N GLY A 189 22.25 5.05 9.70
CA GLY A 189 22.07 6.13 8.73
C GLY A 189 21.88 5.62 7.30
N PRO A 190 21.58 6.52 6.34
CA PRO A 190 21.57 6.15 4.93
C PRO A 190 22.96 5.71 4.49
N LEU A 191 23.04 4.67 3.66
CA LEU A 191 24.28 4.22 3.05
C LEU A 191 24.79 5.32 2.11
N THR A 192 25.56 6.25 2.63
CA THR A 192 26.42 7.11 1.82
C THR A 192 27.51 6.23 1.22
N MET A 193 27.98 6.55 0.01
CA MET A 193 29.05 5.79 -0.67
C MET A 193 30.28 5.55 0.24
N SER A 194 30.55 6.46 1.17
CA SER A 194 31.59 6.34 2.20
C SER A 194 31.35 5.23 3.23
N ASN A 195 30.10 4.90 3.54
CA ASN A 195 29.74 3.88 4.53
C ASN A 195 29.80 2.47 3.92
N LEU A 196 29.60 2.35 2.60
CA LEU A 196 29.71 1.08 1.88
C LEU A 196 31.16 0.54 1.91
N GLU A 197 32.15 1.41 1.73
CA GLU A 197 33.58 1.04 1.76
C GLU A 197 33.99 0.52 3.14
N ASN A 198 33.50 1.13 4.21
CA ASN A 198 33.79 0.71 5.58
C ASN A 198 33.09 -0.61 5.97
N GLN A 199 31.88 -0.85 5.48
CA GLN A 199 31.13 -2.07 5.78
C GLN A 199 31.68 -3.28 5.03
N VAL A 200 32.07 -3.09 3.75
CA VAL A 200 32.76 -4.12 2.96
C VAL A 200 34.14 -4.43 3.56
N ALA A 201 34.91 -3.43 3.99
CA ALA A 201 36.19 -3.66 4.66
C ALA A 201 36.06 -4.46 5.97
N HIS A 202 34.96 -4.27 6.71
CA HIS A 202 34.71 -4.99 7.96
C HIS A 202 34.23 -6.44 7.75
N GLU A 203 33.53 -6.75 6.65
CA GLU A 203 33.16 -8.13 6.30
C GLU A 203 34.34 -8.92 5.72
N PHE A 204 35.22 -8.27 4.94
CA PHE A 204 36.43 -8.91 4.40
C PHE A 204 37.48 -9.26 5.45
N ASN A 205 37.49 -8.57 6.60
CA ASN A 205 38.46 -8.83 7.68
C ASN A 205 37.98 -9.90 8.70
N LYS A 206 36.83 -10.55 8.42
CA LYS A 206 36.27 -11.66 9.22
C LYS A 206 36.31 -13.02 8.51
N SER A 207 36.89 -13.11 7.30
CA SER A 207 37.22 -14.38 6.63
C SER A 207 38.71 -14.70 6.80
#